data_AF-A0A934I099-F1
#
_entry.id   AF-A0A934I099-F1
#
_cell.length_a   1.000
_cell.length_b   1.000
_cell.length_c   1.000
_cell.angle_alpha   90.00
_cell.angle_beta   90.00
_cell.angle_gamma   90.00
#
_symmetry.space_group_name_H-M   'P 1'
#
loop_
_entity.id
_entity.type
_entity.pdbx_description
1 polymer ?
#
loop_
_entity_poly.entity_id
_entity_poly.type
_entity_poly.pdbx_seq_one_letter_code
_entity_poly.pdbx_strand_id
1 'polypeptide(L)'
;MIDKDATMIKVKSSARLDAIIQSANIQSRFISIGRAIIAVTQLIFVLFTSQEARFAAIGPQPFGPHCQSWSQAGLYCVVGKEHLSLADVVIAFGLILVISGFYPRWTGILHLYITYTISTAITLPDSGESVALIFVGVLTVVSLSDKRRNCYLTNLDIDSIPPHLQGISRGAIIFGRIQLCFLYAGAVFAKLGIADWENGTALHDIVNNASAGDWFQVLETSGTFEKGWVLAVATWMPTVLELLIAINVIGTANMRRSAFTLVVTLQGGIILSMGLVSFSLIMIGCCLAIITPPPRYSHISVLSTPTEPAVLDDFVAVKADIRPNRFISIFGFHQAFTRPVVCCDGVVTQGRWGGDLALVKIGEPLAVRMRYKLTKKLLGHSTEVVVHDGSDKICARLGPLNGSPFEVEVIPGGSSAPG
;
A
#
# COMPACT_ATOMS: atom_id res chain seq x y z
N MET A 1 -10.55 19.45 -33.44
CA MET A 1 -11.21 18.16 -33.82
C MET A 1 -10.14 17.11 -34.12
N ILE A 2 -10.08 15.99 -33.39
CA ILE A 2 -9.03 14.97 -33.57
C ILE A 2 -9.49 13.92 -34.59
N ASP A 3 -8.79 13.89 -35.72
CA ASP A 3 -8.99 12.90 -36.77
C ASP A 3 -8.82 11.47 -36.22
N LYS A 4 -9.65 10.53 -36.69
CA LYS A 4 -9.62 9.11 -36.30
C LYS A 4 -8.29 8.44 -36.66
N ASP A 5 -7.60 8.96 -37.68
CA ASP A 5 -6.31 8.46 -38.15
C ASP A 5 -5.09 9.20 -37.56
N ALA A 6 -5.32 10.20 -36.69
CA ALA A 6 -4.24 10.95 -36.07
C ALA A 6 -3.35 10.06 -35.18
N THR A 7 -2.05 10.06 -35.47
CA THR A 7 -1.08 9.30 -34.67
C THR A 7 -0.71 10.09 -33.41
N MET A 8 -1.26 9.65 -32.27
CA MET A 8 -1.05 10.31 -30.98
C MET A 8 0.34 10.01 -30.40
N ILE A 9 1.00 11.04 -29.85
CA ILE A 9 2.27 10.93 -29.14
C ILE A 9 2.04 11.19 -27.66
N LYS A 10 2.71 10.43 -26.79
CA LYS A 10 2.68 10.66 -25.35
C LYS A 10 3.52 11.88 -25.04
N VAL A 11 2.93 12.90 -24.42
CA VAL A 11 3.68 14.06 -23.94
C VAL A 11 4.72 13.57 -22.93
N LYS A 12 6.00 13.75 -23.24
CA LYS A 12 7.12 13.45 -22.34
C LYS A 12 7.16 14.55 -21.29
N SER A 13 6.38 14.39 -20.23
CA SER A 13 6.51 15.25 -19.07
C SER A 13 7.88 15.01 -18.40
N SER A 14 8.50 16.09 -17.92
CA SER A 14 9.65 16.10 -16.99
C SER A 14 9.39 15.31 -15.68
N ALA A 15 8.18 14.78 -15.50
CA ALA A 15 7.61 14.05 -14.37
C ALA A 15 8.20 12.66 -14.06
N ARG A 16 9.51 12.50 -13.88
CA ARG A 16 10.02 11.32 -13.15
C ARG A 16 9.95 11.53 -11.63
N LEU A 17 10.44 12.67 -11.13
CA LEU A 17 10.42 12.97 -9.70
C LEU A 17 9.00 13.29 -9.20
N ASP A 18 8.25 14.10 -9.94
CA ASP A 18 6.86 14.42 -9.58
C ASP A 18 5.98 13.19 -9.58
N ALA A 19 6.17 12.24 -10.50
CA ALA A 19 5.45 10.98 -10.49
C ALA A 19 5.78 10.12 -9.27
N ILE A 20 7.04 10.14 -8.79
CA ILE A 20 7.42 9.45 -7.55
C ILE A 20 6.73 10.09 -6.35
N ILE A 21 6.77 11.43 -6.24
CA ILE A 21 6.14 12.18 -5.15
C ILE A 21 4.62 12.00 -5.15
N GLN A 22 3.98 12.12 -6.31
CA GLN A 22 2.53 11.93 -6.47
C GLN A 22 2.10 10.47 -6.25
N SER A 23 3.02 9.50 -6.37
CA SER A 23 2.72 8.09 -6.07
C SER A 23 2.55 7.80 -4.57
N ALA A 24 2.94 8.73 -3.70
CA ALA A 24 2.74 8.63 -2.25
C ALA A 24 1.34 9.15 -1.89
N ASN A 25 0.37 8.24 -1.88
CA ASN A 25 -1.02 8.58 -1.59
C ASN A 25 -1.27 8.59 -0.07
N ILE A 26 -1.18 9.78 0.53
CA ILE A 26 -1.39 10.02 1.98
C ILE A 26 -2.80 9.65 2.48
N GLN A 27 -3.79 9.55 1.59
CA GLN A 27 -5.19 9.28 1.96
C GLN A 27 -5.59 7.81 1.78
N SER A 28 -4.64 7.00 1.33
CA SER A 28 -4.87 5.60 1.04
C SER A 28 -5.37 4.85 2.28
N ARG A 29 -6.52 4.18 2.16
CA ARG A 29 -7.03 3.26 3.20
C ARG A 29 -6.02 2.16 3.57
N PHE A 30 -5.11 1.84 2.66
CA PHE A 30 -4.05 0.85 2.89
C PHE A 30 -3.10 1.27 4.02
N ILE A 31 -2.86 2.58 4.21
CA ILE A 31 -2.10 3.11 5.36
C ILE A 31 -2.77 2.68 6.66
N SER A 32 -4.08 2.91 6.75
CA SER A 32 -4.89 2.60 7.93
C SER A 32 -5.04 1.11 8.17
N ILE A 33 -5.26 0.32 7.12
CA ILE A 33 -5.33 -1.15 7.23
C ILE A 33 -3.99 -1.71 7.67
N GLY A 34 -2.88 -1.27 7.08
CA GLY A 34 -1.55 -1.73 7.49
C GLY A 34 -1.21 -1.35 8.94
N ARG A 35 -1.54 -0.12 9.36
CA ARG A 35 -1.43 0.32 10.77
C ARG A 35 -2.27 -0.53 11.70
N ALA A 36 -3.50 -0.86 11.31
CA ALA A 36 -4.39 -1.72 12.08
C ALA A 36 -3.85 -3.15 12.18
N ILE A 37 -3.25 -3.71 11.12
CA ILE A 37 -2.58 -5.02 11.18
C ILE A 37 -1.47 -5.00 12.23
N ILE A 38 -0.59 -3.99 12.23
CA ILE A 38 0.47 -3.85 13.23
C ILE A 38 -0.14 -3.80 14.65
N ALA A 39 -1.18 -2.99 14.86
CA ALA A 39 -1.85 -2.87 16.15
C ALA A 39 -2.55 -4.16 16.59
N VAL A 40 -3.18 -4.91 15.68
CA VAL A 40 -3.76 -6.23 15.94
C VAL A 40 -2.67 -7.21 16.35
N THR A 41 -1.53 -7.22 15.65
CA THR A 41 -0.41 -8.09 16.00
C THR A 41 0.10 -7.81 17.41
N GLN A 42 0.29 -6.53 17.77
CA GLN A 42 0.71 -6.14 19.11
C GLN A 42 -0.35 -6.47 20.17
N LEU A 43 -1.65 -6.38 19.82
CA LEU A 43 -2.73 -6.75 20.71
C LEU A 43 -2.73 -8.26 20.97
N ILE A 44 -2.58 -9.07 19.92
CA ILE A 44 -2.42 -10.53 20.04
C ILE A 44 -1.20 -10.83 20.91
N PHE A 45 -0.07 -10.18 20.66
CA PHE A 45 1.15 -10.36 21.44
C PHE A 45 0.94 -10.07 22.94
N VAL A 46 0.28 -8.97 23.30
CA VAL A 46 0.01 -8.61 24.71
C VAL A 46 -1.00 -9.57 25.37
N LEU A 47 -2.04 -9.99 24.64
CA LEU A 47 -3.10 -10.84 25.20
C LEU A 47 -2.69 -12.31 25.34
N PHE A 48 -1.89 -12.83 24.41
CA PHE A 48 -1.57 -14.26 24.33
C PHE A 48 -0.14 -14.60 24.77
N THR A 49 0.74 -13.61 24.97
CA THR A 49 2.08 -13.86 25.52
C THR A 49 2.08 -13.60 27.02
N SER A 50 2.44 -14.61 27.81
CA SER A 50 2.49 -14.49 29.26
C SER A 50 3.50 -13.43 29.73
N GLN A 51 3.29 -12.84 30.91
CA GLN A 51 4.21 -11.83 31.44
C GLN A 51 5.59 -12.43 31.75
N GLU A 52 5.64 -13.69 32.14
CA GLU A 52 6.87 -14.46 32.36
C GLU A 52 7.70 -14.60 31.09
N ALA A 53 7.04 -14.78 29.94
CA ALA A 53 7.71 -14.83 28.64
C ALA A 53 8.17 -13.43 28.18
N ARG A 54 7.36 -12.39 28.41
CA ARG A 54 7.69 -11.00 27.99
C ARG A 54 8.80 -10.36 28.83
N PHE A 55 8.84 -10.66 30.13
CA PHE A 55 9.75 -10.05 31.11
C PHE A 55 10.67 -11.08 31.76
N ALA A 56 11.01 -12.13 31.01
CA ALA A 56 11.85 -13.22 31.48
C ALA A 56 13.16 -12.70 32.09
N ALA A 57 13.58 -13.32 33.19
CA ALA A 57 14.87 -13.05 33.79
C ALA A 57 15.98 -13.67 32.91
N ILE A 58 16.91 -12.84 32.43
CA ILE A 58 18.04 -13.29 31.62
C ILE A 58 19.34 -12.91 32.31
N GLY A 59 20.12 -13.92 32.70
CA GLY A 59 21.40 -13.72 33.38
C GLY A 59 21.22 -12.90 34.67
N PRO A 60 21.91 -11.75 34.83
CA PRO A 60 21.81 -10.92 36.04
C PRO A 60 20.56 -10.03 36.07
N GLN A 61 19.76 -9.95 35.00
CA GLN A 61 18.55 -9.12 35.00
C GLN A 61 17.39 -9.85 35.70
N PRO A 62 16.81 -9.26 36.77
CA PRO A 62 15.67 -9.84 37.46
C PRO A 62 14.41 -9.77 36.60
N PHE A 63 13.40 -10.55 36.96
CA PHE A 63 12.07 -10.46 36.35
C PHE A 63 11.51 -9.04 36.40
N GLY A 64 11.03 -8.56 35.25
CA GLY A 64 10.40 -7.25 35.12
C GLY A 64 10.79 -6.51 33.83
N PRO A 65 10.12 -5.38 33.56
CA PRO A 65 10.41 -4.58 32.38
C PRO A 65 11.81 -3.96 32.46
N HIS A 66 12.48 -3.86 31.31
CA HIS A 66 13.78 -3.22 31.22
C HIS A 66 13.64 -1.68 31.29
N CYS A 67 13.91 -1.09 32.46
CA CYS A 67 13.67 0.33 32.75
C CYS A 67 14.98 1.14 32.92
N GLN A 68 15.83 1.15 31.89
CA GLN A 68 17.09 1.92 31.89
C GLN A 68 17.07 3.06 30.88
N SER A 69 17.68 4.18 31.25
CA SER A 69 17.84 5.36 30.39
C SER A 69 16.51 5.82 29.79
N TRP A 70 16.35 5.71 28.47
CA TRP A 70 15.17 6.19 27.75
C TRP A 70 13.92 5.34 28.03
N SER A 71 14.05 4.02 28.25
CA SER A 71 12.91 3.12 28.38
C SER A 71 12.06 3.37 29.65
N GLN A 72 12.57 4.17 30.59
CA GLN A 72 11.85 4.59 31.79
C GLN A 72 10.56 5.36 31.50
N ALA A 73 10.44 5.98 30.31
CA ALA A 73 9.23 6.68 29.89
C ALA A 73 8.09 5.74 29.42
N GLY A 74 8.38 4.46 29.22
CA GLY A 74 7.40 3.46 28.81
C GLY A 74 6.39 3.14 29.92
N LEU A 75 5.14 2.84 29.54
CA LEU A 75 4.06 2.63 30.53
C LEU A 75 4.38 1.53 31.54
N TYR A 76 4.99 0.42 31.12
CA TYR A 76 5.40 -0.66 32.04
C TYR A 76 6.37 -0.19 33.13
N CYS A 77 7.23 0.77 32.81
CA CYS A 77 8.18 1.35 33.76
C CYS A 77 7.54 2.40 34.66
N VAL A 78 6.61 3.20 34.14
CA VAL A 78 5.88 4.22 34.90
C VAL A 78 4.93 3.60 35.92
N VAL A 79 4.21 2.54 35.53
CA VAL A 79 3.24 1.84 36.37
C VAL A 79 3.92 0.94 37.41
N GLY A 80 5.11 0.44 37.10
CA GLY A 80 5.91 -0.40 37.99
C GLY A 80 5.57 -1.89 37.89
N LYS A 81 6.51 -2.72 38.33
CA LYS A 81 6.47 -4.19 38.23
C LYS A 81 5.29 -4.85 38.97
N GLU A 82 4.69 -4.18 39.94
CA GLU A 82 3.57 -4.73 40.73
C GLU A 82 2.22 -4.61 40.02
N HIS A 83 2.16 -3.80 38.95
CA HIS A 83 0.92 -3.44 38.27
C HIS A 83 0.98 -3.73 36.76
N LEU A 84 1.77 -4.71 36.33
CA LEU A 84 1.93 -5.08 34.91
C LEU A 84 0.59 -5.45 34.24
N SER A 85 -0.32 -6.11 34.96
CA SER A 85 -1.66 -6.43 34.43
C SER A 85 -2.50 -5.18 34.15
N LEU A 86 -2.34 -4.11 34.94
CA LEU A 86 -3.01 -2.83 34.67
C LEU A 86 -2.45 -2.20 33.39
N ALA A 87 -1.12 -2.23 33.22
CA ALA A 87 -0.47 -1.74 32.01
C ALA A 87 -0.93 -2.52 30.76
N ASP A 88 -1.06 -3.84 30.85
CA ASP A 88 -1.58 -4.70 29.77
C ASP A 88 -2.98 -4.27 29.33
N VAL A 89 -3.89 -4.04 30.30
CA VAL A 89 -5.26 -3.60 30.01
C VAL A 89 -5.29 -2.22 29.33
N VAL A 90 -4.48 -1.28 29.81
CA VAL A 90 -4.39 0.07 29.22
C VAL A 90 -3.83 0.00 27.80
N ILE A 91 -2.79 -0.79 27.58
CA ILE A 91 -2.20 -1.01 26.24
C ILE A 91 -3.21 -1.67 25.31
N ALA A 92 -3.87 -2.74 25.75
CA ALA A 92 -4.86 -3.45 24.95
C ALA A 92 -6.02 -2.54 24.55
N PHE A 93 -6.55 -1.74 25.48
CA PHE A 93 -7.59 -0.76 25.19
C PHE A 93 -7.11 0.30 24.19
N GLY A 94 -5.89 0.82 24.37
CA GLY A 94 -5.28 1.77 23.45
C GLY A 94 -5.13 1.19 22.03
N LEU A 95 -4.72 -0.07 21.90
CA LEU A 95 -4.61 -0.75 20.61
C LEU A 95 -5.99 -0.96 19.96
N ILE A 96 -7.03 -1.29 20.72
CA ILE A 96 -8.41 -1.37 20.20
C ILE A 96 -8.87 -0.01 19.64
N LEU A 97 -8.53 1.10 20.32
CA LEU A 97 -8.79 2.45 19.80
C LEU A 97 -8.04 2.70 18.49
N VAL A 98 -6.78 2.28 18.38
CA VAL A 98 -6.01 2.40 17.12
C VAL A 98 -6.66 1.61 15.98
N ILE A 99 -7.10 0.37 16.26
CA ILE A 99 -7.75 -0.53 15.31
C ILE A 99 -9.10 0.03 14.84
N SER A 100 -9.84 0.72 15.71
CA SER A 100 -11.13 1.33 15.34
C SER A 100 -11.02 2.37 14.22
N GLY A 101 -9.82 2.94 14.03
CA GLY A 101 -9.54 3.93 12.99
C GLY A 101 -10.10 5.33 13.29
N PHE A 102 -10.61 5.57 14.50
CA PHE A 102 -11.07 6.90 14.90
C PHE A 102 -9.90 7.87 15.12
N TYR A 103 -10.11 9.12 14.68
CA TYR A 103 -9.17 10.24 14.80
C TYR A 103 -7.69 9.84 14.57
N PRO A 104 -7.34 9.37 13.35
CA PRO A 104 -6.01 8.87 12.97
C PRO A 104 -4.84 9.74 13.46
N ARG A 105 -4.99 11.07 13.46
CA ARG A 105 -3.99 12.01 14.00
C ARG A 105 -3.61 11.75 15.45
N TRP A 106 -4.60 11.58 16.32
CA TRP A 106 -4.37 11.36 17.74
C TRP A 106 -4.05 9.89 18.04
N THR A 107 -4.76 8.97 17.39
CA THR A 107 -4.48 7.53 17.55
C THR A 107 -3.12 7.13 16.96
N GLY A 108 -2.56 7.89 16.01
CA GLY A 108 -1.19 7.69 15.53
C GLY A 108 -0.15 7.93 16.63
N ILE A 109 -0.27 9.05 17.35
CA ILE A 109 0.63 9.37 18.49
C ILE A 109 0.48 8.32 19.59
N LEU A 110 -0.77 7.94 19.91
CA LEU A 110 -1.05 6.88 20.87
C LEU A 110 -0.42 5.55 20.44
N HIS A 111 -0.55 5.17 19.16
CA HIS A 111 0.05 3.94 18.64
C HIS A 111 1.57 3.96 18.79
N LEU A 112 2.22 5.07 18.46
CA LEU A 112 3.67 5.22 18.65
C LEU A 112 4.08 5.05 20.11
N TYR A 113 3.36 5.65 21.04
CA TYR A 113 3.68 5.52 22.47
C TYR A 113 3.51 4.09 22.98
N ILE A 114 2.46 3.39 22.54
CA ILE A 114 2.22 1.99 22.88
C ILE A 114 3.31 1.10 22.28
N THR A 115 3.59 1.26 20.97
CA THR A 115 4.64 0.49 20.30
C THR A 115 6.00 0.74 20.95
N TYR A 116 6.34 1.99 21.28
CA TYR A 116 7.54 2.33 22.04
C TYR A 116 7.61 1.58 23.36
N THR A 117 6.52 1.64 24.15
CA THR A 117 6.42 0.95 25.44
C THR A 117 6.66 -0.56 25.31
N ILE A 118 6.07 -1.20 24.30
CA ILE A 118 6.24 -2.64 24.04
C ILE A 118 7.68 -2.92 23.63
N SER A 119 8.18 -2.24 22.60
CA SER A 119 9.49 -2.50 21.99
C SER A 119 10.68 -2.26 22.94
N THR A 120 10.56 -1.36 23.91
CA THR A 120 11.67 -1.05 24.84
C THR A 120 11.60 -1.76 26.19
N ALA A 121 10.48 -2.38 26.54
CA ALA A 121 10.29 -2.99 27.86
C ALA A 121 10.55 -4.50 27.90
N ILE A 122 10.39 -5.20 26.78
CA ILE A 122 10.52 -6.66 26.67
C ILE A 122 11.99 -7.08 26.75
N THR A 123 12.29 -8.17 27.47
CA THR A 123 13.68 -8.63 27.67
C THR A 123 14.26 -9.34 26.44
N LEU A 124 13.45 -10.11 25.71
CA LEU A 124 13.80 -10.71 24.41
C LEU A 124 12.92 -10.10 23.31
N PRO A 125 13.22 -8.90 22.83
CA PRO A 125 12.49 -8.33 21.72
C PRO A 125 12.76 -9.15 20.45
N ASP A 126 11.71 -9.57 19.76
CA ASP A 126 11.84 -10.01 18.38
C ASP A 126 12.17 -8.79 17.51
N SER A 127 12.92 -9.03 16.44
CA SER A 127 13.17 -8.10 15.33
C SER A 127 11.89 -7.40 14.85
N GLY A 128 10.73 -8.06 14.95
CA GLY A 128 9.41 -7.51 14.60
C GLY A 128 9.06 -6.24 15.37
N GLU A 129 9.29 -6.21 16.68
CA GLU A 129 8.94 -5.04 17.50
C GLU A 129 9.83 -3.82 17.22
N SER A 130 11.08 -4.08 16.84
CA SER A 130 12.01 -3.02 16.41
C SER A 130 11.55 -2.41 15.08
N VAL A 131 11.13 -3.26 14.14
CA VAL A 131 10.57 -2.83 12.86
C VAL A 131 9.25 -2.07 13.08
N ALA A 132 8.37 -2.57 13.95
CA ALA A 132 7.11 -1.90 14.29
C ALA A 132 7.36 -0.49 14.79
N LEU A 133 8.33 -0.28 15.71
CA LEU A 133 8.64 1.05 16.23
C LEU A 133 9.05 2.04 15.14
N ILE A 134 9.93 1.61 14.21
CA ILE A 134 10.37 2.46 13.09
C ILE A 134 9.18 2.82 12.18
N PHE A 135 8.40 1.83 11.74
CA PHE A 135 7.31 2.06 10.80
C PHE A 135 6.12 2.78 11.44
N VAL A 136 5.77 2.49 12.69
CA VAL A 136 4.74 3.25 13.41
C VAL A 136 5.19 4.70 13.62
N GLY A 137 6.49 4.95 13.83
CA GLY A 137 7.06 6.31 13.82
C GLY A 137 6.82 7.03 12.49
N VAL A 138 7.14 6.37 11.37
CA VAL A 138 6.86 6.90 10.01
C VAL A 138 5.36 7.13 9.80
N LEU A 139 4.51 6.17 10.16
CA LEU A 139 3.06 6.25 10.02
C LEU A 139 2.44 7.32 10.92
N THR A 140 3.07 7.62 12.06
CA THR A 140 2.66 8.71 12.94
C THR A 140 2.86 10.05 12.26
N VAL A 141 4.01 10.27 11.62
CA VAL A 141 4.27 11.48 10.82
C VAL A 141 3.21 11.63 9.72
N VAL A 142 2.87 10.55 9.01
CA VAL A 142 1.80 10.56 8.01
C VAL A 142 0.44 10.89 8.65
N SER A 143 0.13 10.28 9.80
CA SER A 143 -1.14 10.45 10.51
C SER A 143 -1.36 11.86 11.04
N LEU A 144 -0.29 12.64 11.31
CA LEU A 144 -0.41 14.04 11.73
C LEU A 144 -1.13 14.92 10.69
N SER A 145 -1.05 14.56 9.41
CA SER A 145 -1.77 15.25 8.33
C SER A 145 -3.22 14.78 8.15
N ASP A 146 -3.61 13.67 8.78
CA ASP A 146 -4.90 13.02 8.58
C ASP A 146 -5.97 13.61 9.51
N LYS A 147 -6.78 14.54 8.96
CA LYS A 147 -7.89 15.19 9.67
C LYS A 147 -9.19 14.38 9.68
N ARG A 148 -9.22 13.16 9.13
CA ARG A 148 -10.45 12.36 9.09
C ARG A 148 -10.94 12.05 10.50
N ARG A 149 -12.26 11.96 10.65
CA ARG A 149 -12.86 11.40 11.87
C ARG A 149 -12.68 9.88 11.94
N ASN A 150 -12.79 9.20 10.80
CA ASN A 150 -12.55 7.77 10.69
C ASN A 150 -11.75 7.50 9.41
N CYS A 151 -10.61 6.84 9.54
CA CYS A 151 -9.66 6.61 8.47
C CYS A 151 -10.12 5.56 7.43
N TYR A 152 -11.14 4.75 7.75
CA TYR A 152 -11.77 3.82 6.82
C TYR A 152 -12.78 4.51 5.89
N LEU A 153 -13.24 5.72 6.22
CA LEU A 153 -14.10 6.51 5.33
C LEU A 153 -13.28 7.16 4.20
N THR A 154 -13.84 7.21 2.99
CA THR A 154 -13.16 7.64 1.76
C THR A 154 -13.40 9.12 1.41
N ASN A 155 -13.91 9.90 2.35
CA ASN A 155 -14.21 11.32 2.15
C ASN A 155 -13.07 12.18 2.68
N LEU A 156 -12.14 12.57 1.81
CA LEU A 156 -11.24 13.68 2.06
C LEU A 156 -11.18 14.56 0.82
N ASP A 157 -11.41 15.86 1.02
CA ASP A 157 -10.88 16.89 0.14
C ASP A 157 -9.40 17.07 0.45
N ILE A 158 -8.54 16.72 -0.51
CA ILE A 158 -7.08 16.94 -0.45
C ILE A 158 -6.76 18.42 -0.17
N ASP A 159 -7.62 19.31 -0.66
CA ASP A 159 -7.47 20.77 -0.57
C ASP A 159 -7.58 21.30 0.87
N SER A 160 -8.08 20.48 1.80
CA SER A 160 -8.18 20.83 3.23
C SER A 160 -6.86 20.65 4.02
N ILE A 161 -5.83 20.05 3.42
CA ILE A 161 -4.54 19.77 4.07
C ILE A 161 -3.52 20.84 3.66
N PRO A 162 -2.87 21.54 4.62
CA PRO A 162 -1.82 22.51 4.32
C PRO A 162 -0.68 21.92 3.46
N PRO A 163 -0.16 22.64 2.45
CA PRO A 163 0.86 22.11 1.53
C PRO A 163 2.11 21.55 2.22
N HIS A 164 2.57 22.17 3.30
CA HIS A 164 3.75 21.71 4.05
C HIS A 164 3.53 20.33 4.71
N LEU A 165 2.35 20.08 5.30
CA LEU A 165 2.02 18.77 5.88
C LEU A 165 1.85 17.69 4.81
N GLN A 166 1.35 18.06 3.63
CA GLN A 166 1.29 17.14 2.49
C GLN A 166 2.70 16.71 2.07
N GLY A 167 3.63 17.66 1.93
CA GLY A 167 5.03 17.39 1.60
C GLY A 167 5.70 16.46 2.60
N ILE A 168 5.59 16.77 3.90
CA ILE A 168 6.16 15.96 4.99
C ILE A 168 5.59 14.53 4.97
N SER A 169 4.28 14.38 4.81
CA SER A 169 3.62 13.06 4.82
C SER A 169 3.98 12.23 3.59
N ARG A 170 4.09 12.85 2.41
CA ARG A 170 4.60 12.17 1.20
C ARG A 170 6.06 11.76 1.38
N GLY A 171 6.88 12.63 1.96
CA GLY A 171 8.27 12.34 2.32
C GLY A 171 8.38 11.15 3.27
N ALA A 172 7.55 11.09 4.30
CA ALA A 172 7.50 9.97 5.24
C ALA A 172 7.15 8.64 4.56
N ILE A 173 6.17 8.61 3.64
CA ILE A 173 5.85 7.40 2.86
C ILE A 173 7.05 6.96 2.00
N ILE A 174 7.71 7.90 1.32
CA ILE A 174 8.91 7.59 0.51
C ILE A 174 10.04 7.07 1.38
N PHE A 175 10.28 7.71 2.53
CA PHE A 175 11.26 7.25 3.51
C PHE A 175 10.93 5.83 3.99
N GLY A 176 9.67 5.52 4.29
CA GLY A 176 9.24 4.16 4.62
C GLY A 176 9.52 3.15 3.51
N ARG A 177 9.38 3.52 2.23
CA ARG A 177 9.72 2.63 1.10
C ARG A 177 11.22 2.36 1.04
N ILE A 178 12.02 3.39 1.27
CA ILE A 178 13.48 3.28 1.34
C ILE A 178 13.88 2.37 2.52
N GLN A 179 13.28 2.56 3.70
CA GLN A 179 13.51 1.71 4.87
C GLN A 179 13.15 0.23 4.60
N LEU A 180 12.01 -0.04 3.96
CA LEU A 180 11.66 -1.42 3.55
C LEU A 180 12.68 -2.00 2.58
N CYS A 181 13.14 -1.21 1.61
CA CYS A 181 14.17 -1.64 0.67
C CYS A 181 15.47 -2.01 1.39
N PHE A 182 15.94 -1.16 2.31
CA PHE A 182 17.14 -1.43 3.09
C PHE A 182 16.98 -2.64 4.01
N LEU A 183 15.82 -2.81 4.63
CA LEU A 183 15.54 -3.95 5.50
C LEU A 183 15.65 -5.26 4.71
N TYR A 184 14.95 -5.36 3.58
CA TYR A 184 14.97 -6.58 2.75
C TYR A 184 16.32 -6.80 2.04
N ALA A 185 16.97 -5.74 1.54
CA ALA A 185 18.30 -5.86 0.95
C ALA A 185 19.35 -6.26 2.00
N GLY A 186 19.28 -5.68 3.20
CA GLY A 186 20.13 -6.01 4.32
C GLY A 186 20.00 -7.48 4.74
N ALA A 187 18.77 -8.02 4.73
CA ALA A 187 18.53 -9.44 5.00
C ALA A 187 19.21 -10.36 3.95
N VAL A 188 19.20 -9.98 2.67
CA VAL A 188 19.92 -10.70 1.61
C VAL A 188 21.42 -10.69 1.87
N PHE A 189 22.01 -9.51 2.10
CA PHE A 189 23.46 -9.39 2.33
C PHE A 189 23.92 -10.10 3.60
N ALA A 190 23.10 -10.09 4.66
CA ALA A 190 23.38 -10.82 5.88
C ALA A 190 23.42 -12.34 5.63
N LYS A 191 22.51 -12.88 4.82
CA LYS A 191 22.49 -14.31 4.47
C LYS A 191 23.69 -14.72 3.63
N LEU A 192 24.09 -13.90 2.66
CA LEU A 192 25.24 -14.18 1.80
C LEU A 192 26.58 -14.27 2.56
N GLY A 193 26.65 -13.76 3.80
CA GLY A 193 27.84 -13.83 4.65
C GLY A 193 27.90 -15.05 5.57
N ILE A 194 26.92 -15.96 5.52
CA ILE A 194 26.82 -17.11 6.44
C ILE A 194 26.99 -18.41 5.65
N ALA A 195 27.93 -19.26 6.08
CA ALA A 195 28.30 -20.50 5.39
C ALA A 195 27.11 -21.45 5.17
N ASP A 196 26.18 -21.55 6.11
CA ASP A 196 25.01 -22.43 6.01
C ASP A 196 24.08 -22.02 4.86
N TRP A 197 23.98 -20.72 4.58
CA TRP A 197 23.20 -20.22 3.43
C TRP A 197 23.94 -20.43 2.12
N GLU A 198 25.27 -20.23 2.11
CA GLU A 198 26.12 -20.47 0.95
C GLU A 198 26.09 -21.95 0.51
N ASN A 199 26.17 -22.87 1.47
CA ASN A 199 26.12 -24.31 1.25
C ASN A 199 24.70 -24.84 0.96
N GLY A 200 23.67 -24.00 1.09
CA GLY A 200 22.28 -24.37 0.84
C GLY A 200 21.64 -25.23 1.95
N THR A 201 22.28 -25.36 3.11
CA THR A 201 21.84 -26.20 4.23
C THR A 201 21.05 -25.44 5.30
N ALA A 202 21.05 -24.10 5.27
CA ALA A 202 20.46 -23.28 6.33
C ALA A 202 19.05 -23.68 6.74
N LEU A 203 18.16 -24.01 5.79
CA LEU A 203 16.81 -24.40 6.15
C LEU A 203 16.76 -25.78 6.84
N HIS A 204 17.57 -26.73 6.41
CA HIS A 204 17.70 -28.02 7.10
C HIS A 204 18.17 -27.82 8.55
N ASP A 205 19.14 -26.93 8.76
CA ASP A 205 19.67 -26.64 10.10
C ASP A 205 18.64 -25.90 10.97
N ILE A 206 17.84 -25.00 10.39
CA ILE A 206 16.76 -24.31 11.10
C ILE A 206 15.67 -25.29 11.56
N VAL A 207 15.36 -26.30 10.74
CA VAL A 207 14.29 -27.28 11.03
C VAL A 207 14.73 -28.30 12.08
N ASN A 208 16.00 -28.70 12.05
CA ASN A 208 16.57 -29.63 13.03
C ASN A 208 16.88 -28.99 14.40
N ASN A 209 16.84 -27.66 14.48
CA ASN A 209 17.03 -26.93 15.73
C ASN A 209 15.67 -26.59 16.39
N ALA A 210 15.71 -26.24 17.68
CA ALA A 210 14.52 -25.89 18.48
C ALA A 210 13.73 -24.65 18.00
N SER A 211 14.17 -24.00 16.93
CA SER A 211 13.51 -22.84 16.31
C SER A 211 12.51 -23.19 15.20
N ALA A 212 12.31 -24.48 14.90
CA ALA A 212 11.36 -24.92 13.89
C ALA A 212 9.92 -24.92 14.42
N GLY A 213 8.95 -24.52 13.59
CA GLY A 213 7.54 -24.70 13.90
C GLY A 213 7.11 -26.17 13.80
N ASP A 214 6.24 -26.62 14.71
CA ASP A 214 5.76 -28.01 14.80
C ASP A 214 5.27 -28.59 13.46
N TRP A 215 4.61 -27.78 12.65
CA TRP A 215 4.09 -28.19 11.34
C TRP A 215 5.18 -28.50 10.32
N PHE A 216 6.34 -27.86 10.43
CA PHE A 216 7.42 -28.01 9.46
C PHE A 216 8.27 -29.25 9.75
N GLN A 217 8.32 -29.73 11.00
CA GLN A 217 8.94 -31.00 11.36
C GLN A 217 8.26 -32.21 10.69
N VAL A 218 6.96 -32.10 10.36
CA VAL A 218 6.23 -33.13 9.61
C VAL A 218 6.77 -33.29 8.17
N LEU A 219 7.23 -32.20 7.55
CA LEU A 219 7.81 -32.24 6.22
C LEU A 219 9.20 -32.89 6.23
N GLU A 220 9.98 -32.68 7.28
CA GLU A 220 11.28 -33.34 7.45
C GLU A 220 11.13 -34.84 7.69
N THR A 221 10.25 -35.25 8.61
CA THR A 221 9.98 -36.67 8.90
C THR A 221 9.44 -37.45 7.69
N SER A 222 8.89 -36.76 6.68
CA SER A 222 8.45 -37.36 5.42
C SER A 222 9.57 -37.61 4.40
N GLY A 223 10.82 -37.24 4.70
CA GLY A 223 11.95 -37.35 3.77
C GLY A 223 11.92 -36.33 2.61
N THR A 224 11.07 -35.29 2.70
CA THR A 224 10.91 -34.31 1.61
C THR A 224 12.20 -33.56 1.30
N PHE A 225 13.04 -33.31 2.32
CA PHE A 225 14.34 -32.64 2.17
C PHE A 225 15.49 -33.56 1.73
N GLU A 226 15.29 -34.88 1.65
CA GLU A 226 16.31 -35.80 1.10
C GLU A 226 16.57 -35.53 -0.39
N LYS A 227 15.63 -34.88 -1.07
CA LYS A 227 15.79 -34.41 -2.45
C LYS A 227 16.58 -33.10 -2.44
N GLY A 228 17.87 -33.17 -2.81
CA GLY A 228 18.77 -32.01 -2.78
C GLY A 228 18.26 -30.75 -3.50
N TRP A 229 17.47 -30.88 -4.58
CA TRP A 229 16.89 -29.72 -5.25
C TRP A 229 15.76 -29.04 -4.44
N VAL A 230 15.00 -29.81 -3.65
CA VAL A 230 13.93 -29.26 -2.79
C VAL A 230 14.57 -28.43 -1.68
N LEU A 231 15.60 -28.98 -1.04
CA LEU A 231 16.37 -28.27 -0.01
C LEU A 231 17.01 -27.00 -0.59
N ALA A 232 17.65 -27.09 -1.76
CA ALA A 232 18.25 -25.92 -2.41
C ALA A 232 17.20 -24.83 -2.73
N VAL A 233 16.04 -25.20 -3.28
CA VAL A 233 14.96 -24.24 -3.54
C VAL A 233 14.45 -23.63 -2.23
N ALA A 234 14.24 -24.44 -1.20
CA ALA A 234 13.71 -23.97 0.06
C ALA A 234 14.69 -23.03 0.79
N THR A 235 16.00 -23.25 0.66
CA THR A 235 17.04 -22.37 1.20
C THR A 235 17.20 -21.07 0.39
N TRP A 236 17.23 -21.14 -0.94
CA TRP A 236 17.54 -19.95 -1.76
C TRP A 236 16.32 -19.10 -2.13
N MET A 237 15.12 -19.68 -2.14
CA MET A 237 13.89 -18.96 -2.49
C MET A 237 13.63 -17.74 -1.59
N PRO A 238 13.77 -17.81 -0.25
CA PRO A 238 13.64 -16.64 0.62
C PRO A 238 14.55 -15.49 0.18
N THR A 239 15.84 -15.76 -0.07
CA THR A 239 16.83 -14.76 -0.49
C THR A 239 16.45 -14.10 -1.82
N VAL A 240 15.98 -14.89 -2.80
CA VAL A 240 15.50 -14.36 -4.09
C VAL A 240 14.26 -13.49 -3.90
N LEU A 241 13.29 -13.93 -3.09
CA LEU A 241 12.09 -13.15 -2.80
C LEU A 241 12.43 -11.82 -2.12
N GLU A 242 13.31 -11.82 -1.12
CA GLU A 242 13.75 -10.62 -0.41
C GLU A 242 14.39 -9.59 -1.37
N LEU A 243 15.27 -10.04 -2.27
CA LEU A 243 15.87 -9.18 -3.28
C LEU A 243 14.83 -8.59 -4.23
N LEU A 244 13.90 -9.42 -4.71
CA LEU A 244 12.80 -8.96 -5.56
C LEU A 244 11.89 -7.97 -4.84
N ILE A 245 11.61 -8.19 -3.55
CA ILE A 245 10.84 -7.26 -2.72
C ILE A 245 11.58 -5.92 -2.62
N ALA A 246 12.86 -5.93 -2.28
CA ALA A 246 13.67 -4.72 -2.12
C ALA A 246 13.62 -3.84 -3.39
N ILE A 247 13.82 -4.44 -4.57
CA ILE A 247 13.75 -3.75 -5.86
C ILE A 247 12.33 -3.24 -6.15
N ASN A 248 11.33 -4.09 -5.92
CA ASN A 248 9.95 -3.80 -6.32
C ASN A 248 9.26 -2.74 -5.45
N VAL A 249 9.66 -2.58 -4.18
CA VAL A 249 9.08 -1.60 -3.24
C VAL A 249 9.27 -0.15 -3.71
N ILE A 250 10.39 0.16 -4.34
CA ILE A 250 10.69 1.53 -4.85
C ILE A 250 10.17 1.71 -6.28
N GLY A 251 9.80 0.63 -6.96
CA GLY A 251 9.38 0.62 -8.35
C GLY A 251 8.02 1.25 -8.65
N THR A 252 7.51 0.95 -9.85
CA THR A 252 6.20 1.41 -10.33
C THR A 252 5.05 0.83 -9.49
N ALA A 253 3.83 1.37 -9.63
CA ALA A 253 2.66 0.87 -8.89
C ALA A 253 2.41 -0.64 -9.07
N ASN A 254 2.71 -1.21 -10.24
CA ASN A 254 2.59 -2.65 -10.49
C ASN A 254 3.70 -3.43 -9.80
N MET A 255 4.94 -2.91 -9.82
CA MET A 255 6.05 -3.51 -9.08
C MET A 255 5.74 -3.52 -7.58
N ARG A 256 5.23 -2.42 -7.03
CA ARG A 256 4.86 -2.38 -5.61
C ARG A 256 3.75 -3.37 -5.26
N ARG A 257 2.75 -3.55 -6.14
CA ARG A 257 1.75 -4.63 -5.94
C ARG A 257 2.41 -6.01 -5.92
N SER A 258 3.34 -6.25 -6.84
CA SER A 258 4.16 -7.47 -6.85
C SER A 258 4.92 -7.63 -5.53
N ALA A 259 5.59 -6.57 -5.05
CA ALA A 259 6.30 -6.58 -3.77
C ALA A 259 5.40 -6.99 -2.60
N PHE A 260 4.18 -6.44 -2.54
CA PHE A 260 3.23 -6.83 -1.49
C PHE A 260 2.87 -8.32 -1.55
N THR A 261 2.57 -8.84 -2.74
CA THR A 261 2.31 -10.28 -2.92
C THR A 261 3.52 -11.12 -2.49
N LEU A 262 4.73 -10.74 -2.91
CA LEU A 262 5.96 -11.43 -2.54
C LEU A 262 6.20 -11.39 -1.02
N VAL A 263 5.94 -10.27 -0.35
CA VAL A 263 6.02 -10.14 1.12
C VAL A 263 5.02 -11.08 1.79
N VAL A 264 3.76 -11.10 1.36
CA VAL A 264 2.76 -12.01 1.94
C VAL A 264 3.17 -13.47 1.76
N THR A 265 3.67 -13.85 0.57
CA THR A 265 4.15 -15.20 0.32
C THR A 265 5.35 -15.57 1.19
N LEU A 266 6.37 -14.70 1.24
CA LEU A 266 7.57 -14.93 2.03
C LEU A 266 7.25 -15.05 3.53
N GLN A 267 6.46 -14.11 4.05
CA GLN A 267 6.09 -14.07 5.46
C GLN A 267 5.15 -15.21 5.85
N GLY A 268 4.24 -15.62 4.95
CA GLY A 268 3.48 -16.86 5.13
C GLY A 268 4.37 -18.10 5.22
N GLY A 269 5.43 -18.16 4.40
CA GLY A 269 6.46 -19.19 4.51
C GLY A 269 7.16 -19.20 5.87
N ILE A 270 7.58 -18.03 6.36
CA ILE A 270 8.25 -17.87 7.68
C ILE A 270 7.33 -18.26 8.84
N ILE A 271 6.04 -17.91 8.78
CA ILE A 271 5.05 -18.35 9.77
C ILE A 271 5.00 -19.88 9.83
N LEU A 272 4.96 -20.54 8.67
CA LEU A 272 4.84 -21.98 8.60
C LEU A 272 6.14 -22.71 8.99
N SER A 273 7.31 -22.17 8.64
CA SER A 273 8.59 -22.83 8.90
C SER A 273 9.17 -22.53 10.28
N MET A 274 9.09 -21.28 10.74
CA MET A 274 9.75 -20.82 11.98
C MET A 274 8.76 -20.40 13.08
N GLY A 275 7.46 -20.37 12.80
CA GLY A 275 6.46 -19.98 13.81
C GLY A 275 6.47 -18.49 14.20
N LEU A 276 7.19 -17.63 13.45
CA LEU A 276 7.36 -16.20 13.77
C LEU A 276 6.15 -15.36 13.35
N VAL A 277 5.00 -15.62 13.97
CA VAL A 277 3.70 -14.99 13.62
C VAL A 277 3.73 -13.47 13.79
N SER A 278 4.24 -12.97 14.92
CA SER A 278 4.26 -11.54 15.23
C SER A 278 5.12 -10.76 14.23
N PHE A 279 6.37 -11.19 14.03
CA PHE A 279 7.28 -10.62 13.03
C PHE A 279 6.63 -10.56 11.65
N SER A 280 6.10 -11.68 11.18
CA SER A 280 5.53 -11.78 9.84
C SER A 280 4.31 -10.88 9.62
N LEU A 281 3.39 -10.81 10.59
CA LEU A 281 2.23 -9.93 10.49
C LEU A 281 2.63 -8.45 10.54
N ILE A 282 3.62 -8.08 11.35
CA ILE A 282 4.17 -6.71 11.37
C ILE A 282 4.75 -6.36 9.99
N MET A 283 5.56 -7.25 9.40
CA MET A 283 6.15 -7.01 8.08
C MET A 283 5.08 -6.85 6.98
N ILE A 284 4.01 -7.65 7.01
CA ILE A 284 2.87 -7.50 6.09
C ILE A 284 2.18 -6.15 6.30
N GLY A 285 1.92 -5.77 7.55
CA GLY A 285 1.29 -4.50 7.92
C GLY A 285 2.10 -3.28 7.47
N CYS A 286 3.41 -3.27 7.75
CA CYS A 286 4.35 -2.24 7.32
C CYS A 286 4.37 -2.10 5.79
N CYS A 287 4.48 -3.22 5.08
CA CYS A 287 4.50 -3.26 3.63
C CYS A 287 3.22 -2.68 3.03
N LEU A 288 2.05 -3.12 3.53
CA LEU A 288 0.74 -2.64 3.08
C LEU A 288 0.57 -1.15 3.31
N ALA A 289 1.01 -0.64 4.48
CA ALA A 289 0.86 0.74 4.84
C ALA A 289 1.66 1.69 3.95
N ILE A 290 2.83 1.26 3.48
CA ILE A 290 3.82 2.11 2.79
C ILE A 290 3.74 2.02 1.26
N ILE A 291 3.31 0.87 0.72
CA ILE A 291 3.24 0.67 -0.74
C ILE A 291 2.23 1.58 -1.42
N THR A 292 1.21 2.03 -0.68
CA THR A 292 0.08 2.91 -1.07
C THR A 292 -0.16 2.98 -2.58
N PRO A 293 -1.24 2.39 -3.12
CA PRO A 293 -1.51 2.54 -4.54
C PRO A 293 -1.57 4.02 -4.90
N PRO A 294 -1.10 4.39 -6.11
CA PRO A 294 -1.15 5.76 -6.56
C PRO A 294 -2.59 6.30 -6.40
N PRO A 295 -2.77 7.61 -6.17
CA PRO A 295 -4.09 8.23 -6.19
C PRO A 295 -4.81 7.77 -7.47
N ARG A 296 -6.11 7.44 -7.39
CA ARG A 296 -6.89 7.02 -8.58
C ARG A 296 -6.72 8.01 -9.75
N TYR A 297 -6.39 9.25 -9.41
CA TYR A 297 -6.24 10.44 -10.24
C TYR A 297 -4.89 10.59 -10.98
N SER A 298 -3.85 9.80 -10.69
CA SER A 298 -2.49 10.04 -11.23
C SER A 298 -2.20 9.38 -12.59
N HIS A 299 -3.22 8.89 -13.30
CA HIS A 299 -3.05 8.13 -14.54
C HIS A 299 -3.56 8.85 -15.80
N ILE A 300 -3.98 10.11 -15.68
CA ILE A 300 -4.32 10.97 -16.82
C ILE A 300 -3.11 10.99 -17.77
N SER A 301 -3.20 10.16 -18.80
CA SER A 301 -2.19 10.14 -19.86
C SER A 301 -2.65 11.17 -20.85
N VAL A 302 -2.03 12.34 -20.84
CA VAL A 302 -2.27 13.37 -21.85
C VAL A 302 -1.57 12.91 -23.12
N LEU A 303 -2.37 12.64 -24.14
CA LEU A 303 -1.90 12.43 -25.50
C LEU A 303 -2.25 13.70 -26.28
N SER A 304 -1.29 14.25 -27.02
CA SER A 304 -1.53 15.36 -27.96
C SER A 304 -1.19 14.91 -29.39
N THR A 305 -1.75 15.64 -30.36
CA THR A 305 -1.34 15.52 -31.77
C THR A 305 0.01 16.20 -31.99
N PRO A 306 0.88 15.68 -32.87
CA PRO A 306 2.22 16.24 -33.10
C PRO A 306 2.21 17.68 -33.64
N THR A 307 1.11 18.12 -34.24
CA THR A 307 0.97 19.42 -34.91
C THR A 307 0.62 20.58 -33.97
N GLU A 308 0.12 20.31 -32.76
CA GLU A 308 -0.21 21.32 -31.74
C GLU A 308 0.10 20.77 -30.34
N PRO A 309 1.23 21.16 -29.70
CA PRO A 309 1.47 20.85 -28.31
C PRO A 309 0.49 21.64 -27.44
N ALA A 310 -0.49 20.94 -26.85
CA ALA A 310 -1.49 21.57 -26.00
C ALA A 310 -0.83 22.26 -24.78
N VAL A 311 -1.11 23.55 -24.60
CA VAL A 311 -0.85 24.28 -23.35
C VAL A 311 -1.97 23.89 -22.37
N LEU A 312 -1.61 23.29 -21.23
CA LEU A 312 -2.57 22.70 -20.30
C LEU A 312 -3.22 23.70 -19.33
N ASP A 313 -2.85 24.98 -19.38
CA ASP A 313 -3.19 25.96 -18.34
C ASP A 313 -4.71 26.24 -18.24
N ASP A 314 -5.47 25.97 -19.31
CA ASP A 314 -6.93 26.18 -19.37
C ASP A 314 -7.77 24.91 -19.09
N PHE A 315 -7.12 23.77 -18.81
CA PHE A 315 -7.82 22.50 -18.61
C PHE A 315 -8.14 22.23 -17.13
N VAL A 316 -9.38 21.85 -16.85
CA VAL A 316 -9.86 21.43 -15.52
C VAL A 316 -10.02 19.91 -15.49
N ALA A 317 -9.67 19.29 -14.35
CA ALA A 317 -9.84 17.86 -14.15
C ALA A 317 -11.25 17.54 -13.65
N VAL A 318 -12.02 16.80 -14.45
CA VAL A 318 -13.43 16.48 -14.21
C VAL A 318 -13.60 14.98 -14.05
N LYS A 319 -14.47 14.54 -13.13
CA LYS A 319 -14.66 13.10 -12.85
C LYS A 319 -15.43 12.45 -14.01
N ALA A 320 -14.86 11.42 -14.61
CA ALA A 320 -15.44 10.65 -15.70
C ALA A 320 -15.72 9.20 -15.26
N ASP A 321 -16.99 8.85 -14.96
CA ASP A 321 -17.42 7.47 -14.71
C ASP A 321 -17.82 6.78 -16.01
N ILE A 322 -16.89 5.99 -16.56
CA ILE A 322 -17.06 5.29 -17.82
C ILE A 322 -17.28 3.80 -17.53
N ARG A 323 -18.46 3.28 -17.85
CA ARG A 323 -18.84 1.88 -17.57
C ARG A 323 -19.22 1.14 -18.86
N PRO A 324 -18.83 -0.15 -19.00
CA PRO A 324 -19.37 -0.97 -20.07
C PRO A 324 -20.85 -1.26 -19.78
N ASN A 325 -21.63 -1.61 -20.83
CA ASN A 325 -22.98 -2.15 -20.64
C ASN A 325 -22.94 -3.34 -19.66
N ARG A 326 -23.95 -3.48 -18.79
CA ARG A 326 -24.08 -4.60 -17.85
C ARG A 326 -23.93 -5.95 -18.56
N PHE A 327 -24.51 -6.11 -19.76
CA PHE A 327 -24.45 -7.34 -20.54
C PHE A 327 -23.01 -7.69 -21.00
N ILE A 328 -22.24 -6.69 -21.40
CA ILE A 328 -20.84 -6.86 -21.82
C ILE A 328 -19.90 -7.04 -20.62
N SER A 329 -20.23 -6.40 -19.49
CA SER A 329 -19.39 -6.43 -18.29
C SER A 329 -19.16 -7.85 -17.75
N ILE A 330 -20.10 -8.76 -18.02
CA ILE A 330 -20.08 -10.19 -17.62
C ILE A 330 -18.82 -10.91 -18.15
N PHE A 331 -18.35 -10.57 -19.35
CA PHE A 331 -17.24 -11.30 -19.99
C PHE A 331 -15.87 -10.64 -19.78
N GLY A 332 -15.79 -9.47 -19.14
CA GLY A 332 -14.52 -8.77 -18.87
C GLY A 332 -13.69 -8.34 -20.10
N PHE A 333 -14.11 -8.72 -21.32
CA PHE A 333 -13.36 -8.54 -22.56
C PHE A 333 -12.95 -7.07 -22.79
N HIS A 334 -13.90 -6.13 -22.68
CA HIS A 334 -13.58 -4.72 -22.88
C HIS A 334 -12.62 -4.19 -21.81
N GLN A 335 -12.73 -4.63 -20.56
CA GLN A 335 -11.79 -4.23 -19.51
C GLN A 335 -10.39 -4.79 -19.75
N ALA A 336 -10.31 -6.01 -20.30
CA ALA A 336 -9.07 -6.68 -20.65
C ALA A 336 -8.37 -6.05 -21.85
N PHE A 337 -9.08 -5.72 -22.94
CA PHE A 337 -8.47 -5.34 -24.22
C PHE A 337 -8.58 -3.85 -24.57
N THR A 338 -9.50 -3.10 -23.96
CA THR A 338 -9.72 -1.69 -24.29
C THR A 338 -9.47 -0.74 -23.11
N ARG A 339 -9.28 0.53 -23.42
CA ARG A 339 -9.28 1.64 -22.46
C ARG A 339 -10.21 2.75 -22.94
N PRO A 340 -11.01 3.33 -22.06
CA PRO A 340 -11.76 4.53 -22.39
C PRO A 340 -10.84 5.73 -22.48
N VAL A 341 -11.22 6.70 -23.29
CA VAL A 341 -10.44 7.88 -23.60
C VAL A 341 -11.39 9.06 -23.74
N VAL A 342 -11.08 10.19 -23.11
CA VAL A 342 -11.83 11.43 -23.26
C VAL A 342 -11.05 12.39 -24.13
N CYS A 343 -11.65 12.88 -25.20
CA CYS A 343 -11.08 13.82 -26.14
C CYS A 343 -11.75 15.18 -25.94
N CYS A 344 -10.98 16.23 -25.65
CA CYS A 344 -11.46 17.61 -25.51
C CYS A 344 -10.40 18.54 -26.11
N ASP A 345 -10.79 19.39 -27.06
CA ASP A 345 -9.93 20.40 -27.69
C ASP A 345 -8.50 19.91 -28.07
N GLY A 346 -8.40 18.83 -28.86
CA GLY A 346 -7.10 18.29 -29.27
C GLY A 346 -6.34 17.49 -28.20
N VAL A 347 -6.78 17.56 -26.95
CA VAL A 347 -6.23 16.82 -25.81
C VAL A 347 -6.99 15.52 -25.59
N VAL A 348 -6.25 14.44 -25.39
CA VAL A 348 -6.80 13.11 -25.20
C VAL A 348 -6.35 12.58 -23.85
N THR A 349 -7.29 12.44 -22.94
CA THR A 349 -7.08 11.89 -21.60
C THR A 349 -7.43 10.40 -21.59
N GLN A 350 -6.44 9.53 -21.36
CA GLN A 350 -6.73 8.11 -21.11
C GLN A 350 -7.28 7.88 -19.71
N GLY A 351 -8.45 7.23 -19.63
CA GLY A 351 -9.08 6.85 -18.37
C GLY A 351 -9.12 5.34 -18.12
N ARG A 352 -9.65 4.96 -16.96
CA ARG A 352 -9.98 3.58 -16.59
C ARG A 352 -11.48 3.34 -16.57
N TRP A 353 -11.83 2.08 -16.78
CA TRP A 353 -13.18 1.58 -16.59
C TRP A 353 -13.62 1.72 -15.11
N GLY A 354 -14.84 2.23 -14.88
CA GLY A 354 -15.45 2.40 -13.57
C GLY A 354 -15.15 3.74 -12.87
N GLY A 355 -14.54 4.71 -13.56
CA GLY A 355 -14.25 6.03 -13.01
C GLY A 355 -12.78 6.42 -13.09
N ASP A 356 -12.51 7.54 -13.74
CA ASP A 356 -11.21 8.23 -13.74
C ASP A 356 -11.42 9.76 -13.81
N LEU A 357 -10.35 10.54 -13.91
CA LEU A 357 -10.43 11.96 -14.27
C LEU A 357 -10.19 12.15 -15.77
N ALA A 358 -10.89 13.12 -16.33
CA ALA A 358 -10.69 13.63 -17.67
C ALA A 358 -10.24 15.09 -17.58
N LEU A 359 -9.19 15.47 -18.31
CA LEU A 359 -8.90 16.89 -18.52
C LEU A 359 -9.84 17.41 -19.60
N VAL A 360 -10.56 18.48 -19.26
CA VAL A 360 -11.54 19.12 -20.14
C VAL A 360 -11.38 20.64 -20.03
N LYS A 361 -11.62 21.33 -21.13
CA LYS A 361 -11.69 22.79 -21.14
C LYS A 361 -13.15 23.20 -20.99
N ILE A 362 -13.44 24.03 -20.01
CA ILE A 362 -14.82 24.45 -19.72
C ILE A 362 -15.38 25.19 -20.93
N GLY A 363 -16.60 24.83 -21.34
CA GLY A 363 -17.27 25.43 -22.50
C GLY A 363 -16.90 24.81 -23.85
N GLU A 364 -15.92 23.90 -23.91
CA GLU A 364 -15.54 23.20 -25.15
C GLU A 364 -16.25 21.84 -25.29
N PRO A 365 -16.57 21.41 -26.53
CA PRO A 365 -17.14 20.10 -26.77
C PRO A 365 -16.11 19.00 -26.46
N LEU A 366 -16.54 17.99 -25.72
CA LEU A 366 -15.77 16.78 -25.45
C LEU A 366 -16.49 15.54 -25.96
N ALA A 367 -15.70 14.55 -26.37
CA ALA A 367 -16.18 13.24 -26.80
C ALA A 367 -15.49 12.12 -26.03
N VAL A 368 -16.26 11.11 -25.63
CA VAL A 368 -15.73 9.87 -25.06
C VAL A 368 -15.56 8.84 -26.17
N ARG A 369 -14.36 8.26 -26.24
CA ARG A 369 -13.96 7.24 -27.20
C ARG A 369 -13.32 6.05 -26.49
N MET A 370 -13.01 5.03 -27.27
CA MET A 370 -12.27 3.85 -26.84
C MET A 370 -10.96 3.70 -27.59
N ARG A 371 -10.05 2.92 -27.04
CA ARG A 371 -8.83 2.50 -27.71
C ARG A 371 -8.45 1.10 -27.28
N TYR A 372 -7.99 0.25 -28.20
CA TYR A 372 -7.39 -1.03 -27.82
C TYR A 372 -6.04 -0.80 -27.15
N LYS A 373 -5.72 -1.55 -26.09
CA LYS A 373 -4.43 -1.44 -25.37
C LYS A 373 -3.23 -1.67 -26.28
N LEU A 374 -3.39 -2.48 -27.33
CA LEU A 374 -2.34 -2.86 -28.28
C LEU A 374 -2.28 -1.97 -29.53
N THR A 375 -3.27 -1.11 -29.78
CA THR A 375 -3.28 -0.25 -30.98
C THR A 375 -3.29 1.22 -30.59
N LYS A 376 -2.96 2.11 -31.53
CA LYS A 376 -3.11 3.57 -31.35
C LYS A 376 -4.45 4.11 -31.85
N LYS A 377 -5.24 3.29 -32.55
CA LYS A 377 -6.51 3.70 -33.16
C LYS A 377 -7.60 3.92 -32.12
N LEU A 378 -8.30 5.04 -32.26
CA LEU A 378 -9.52 5.35 -31.50
C LEU A 378 -10.71 4.63 -32.13
N LEU A 379 -11.64 4.19 -31.30
CA LEU A 379 -12.81 3.39 -31.66
C LEU A 379 -14.06 3.96 -31.01
N GLY A 380 -15.17 3.89 -31.73
CA GLY A 380 -16.44 4.44 -31.28
C GLY A 380 -16.41 5.97 -31.18
N HIS A 381 -17.60 6.55 -30.99
CA HIS A 381 -17.79 7.97 -30.75
C HIS A 381 -19.00 8.14 -29.83
N SER A 382 -18.89 9.00 -28.82
CA SER A 382 -20.06 9.49 -28.08
C SER A 382 -20.75 10.62 -28.82
N THR A 383 -21.93 11.04 -28.40
CA THR A 383 -22.35 12.43 -28.66
C THR A 383 -21.37 13.40 -27.99
N GLU A 384 -21.16 14.56 -28.60
CA GLU A 384 -20.37 15.62 -27.97
C GLU A 384 -21.17 16.23 -26.83
N VAL A 385 -20.51 16.47 -25.71
CA VAL A 385 -21.12 17.12 -24.54
C VAL A 385 -20.22 18.25 -24.08
N VAL A 386 -20.78 19.28 -23.47
CA VAL A 386 -20.04 20.43 -22.95
C VAL A 386 -20.08 20.38 -21.44
N VAL A 387 -18.91 20.58 -20.82
CA VAL A 387 -18.81 20.75 -19.36
C VAL A 387 -18.83 22.25 -19.07
N HIS A 388 -19.72 22.67 -18.19
CA HIS A 388 -19.95 24.08 -17.89
C HIS A 388 -19.33 24.50 -16.56
N ASP A 389 -19.10 23.56 -15.64
CA ASP A 389 -18.45 23.79 -14.35
C ASP A 389 -17.38 22.72 -14.07
N GLY A 390 -16.30 23.10 -13.39
CA GLY A 390 -15.27 22.17 -12.94
C GLY A 390 -15.76 21.15 -11.91
N SER A 391 -16.92 21.39 -11.29
CA SER A 391 -17.57 20.48 -10.35
C SER A 391 -18.40 19.37 -11.02
N ASP A 392 -18.63 19.47 -12.34
CA ASP A 392 -19.45 18.53 -13.11
C ASP A 392 -18.86 17.10 -13.12
N LYS A 393 -19.67 16.12 -13.52
CA LYS A 393 -19.24 14.73 -13.69
C LYS A 393 -19.67 14.22 -15.05
N ILE A 394 -18.78 13.57 -15.76
CA ILE A 394 -19.07 12.91 -17.03
C ILE A 394 -19.42 11.46 -16.74
N CYS A 395 -20.62 11.03 -17.11
CA CYS A 395 -21.01 9.63 -17.07
C CYS A 395 -21.12 9.09 -18.49
N ALA A 396 -20.39 8.03 -18.81
CA ALA A 396 -20.41 7.42 -20.14
C ALA A 396 -20.72 5.93 -20.06
N ARG A 397 -21.69 5.46 -20.85
CA ARG A 397 -22.06 4.04 -20.98
C ARG A 397 -21.86 3.57 -22.41
N LEU A 398 -21.09 2.50 -22.59
CA LEU A 398 -20.97 1.86 -23.89
C LEU A 398 -22.24 1.06 -24.22
N GLY A 399 -22.71 1.13 -25.46
CA GLY A 399 -23.74 0.22 -25.97
C GLY A 399 -23.31 -1.26 -26.05
N PRO A 400 -24.23 -2.18 -26.41
CA PRO A 400 -24.05 -3.63 -26.31
C PRO A 400 -23.15 -4.27 -27.38
N LEU A 401 -22.75 -3.55 -28.43
CA LEU A 401 -21.94 -4.09 -29.53
C LEU A 401 -20.67 -3.25 -29.78
N ASN A 402 -19.63 -3.87 -30.36
CA ASN A 402 -18.45 -3.15 -30.83
C ASN A 402 -18.86 -2.11 -31.89
N GLY A 403 -18.55 -0.83 -31.64
CA GLY A 403 -18.95 0.28 -32.51
C GLY A 403 -20.27 0.94 -32.13
N SER A 404 -20.98 0.45 -31.11
CA SER A 404 -22.12 1.18 -30.55
C SER A 404 -21.70 2.56 -30.03
N PRO A 405 -22.57 3.58 -30.14
CA PRO A 405 -22.30 4.89 -29.56
C PRO A 405 -22.17 4.78 -28.05
N PHE A 406 -21.37 5.68 -27.47
CA PHE A 406 -21.41 5.91 -26.04
C PHE A 406 -22.55 6.87 -25.73
N GLU A 407 -23.41 6.48 -24.83
CA GLU A 407 -24.33 7.41 -24.18
C GLU A 407 -23.52 8.19 -23.15
N VAL A 408 -23.45 9.52 -23.31
CA VAL A 408 -22.68 10.39 -22.42
C VAL A 408 -23.58 11.45 -21.85
N GLU A 409 -23.53 11.61 -20.54
CA GLU A 409 -24.30 12.56 -19.77
C GLU A 409 -23.35 13.37 -18.88
N VAL A 410 -23.59 14.67 -18.77
CA VAL A 410 -22.89 15.55 -17.82
C VAL A 410 -23.83 15.82 -16.65
N ILE A 411 -23.41 15.38 -15.47
CA ILE A 411 -24.15 15.53 -14.22
C ILE A 411 -23.60 16.77 -13.49
N PRO A 412 -24.43 17.79 -13.21
CA PRO A 412 -24.00 18.99 -12.51
C PRO A 412 -23.43 18.70 -11.12
N GLY A 413 -22.30 19.33 -10.79
CA GLY A 413 -21.70 19.21 -9.47
C GLY A 413 -22.59 19.77 -8.38
N GLY A 414 -23.04 18.91 -7.45
CA GLY A 414 -23.99 19.26 -6.39
C GLY A 414 -25.28 18.44 -6.42
N SER A 415 -25.58 17.78 -7.54
CA SER A 415 -26.66 16.78 -7.59
C SER A 415 -26.12 15.39 -7.25
N SER A 416 -26.62 14.80 -6.17
CA SER A 416 -26.60 13.35 -6.01
C SER A 416 -27.64 12.78 -6.96
N ALA A 417 -27.22 12.14 -8.05
CA ALA A 417 -28.16 11.46 -8.94
C ALA A 417 -28.97 10.39 -8.17
N PRO A 418 -30.26 10.19 -8.47
CA PRO A 418 -31.03 9.05 -8.00
C PRO A 418 -30.74 7.81 -8.85
N GLY A 419 -30.53 6.65 -8.21
CA GLY A 419 -30.68 5.30 -8.81
C GLY A 419 -29.48 4.67 -9.50
#